data_AF-A0A0U3AGC4-F1
#
_entry.id   AF-A0A0U3AGC4-F1
#
_cell.length_a   1.000
_cell.length_b   1.000
_cell.length_c   1.000
_cell.angle_alpha   90.00
_cell.angle_beta   90.00
_cell.angle_gamma   90.00
#
_symmetry.space_group_name_H-M   'P 1'
#
loop_
_entity.id
_entity.type
_entity.pdbx_description
1 polymer ?
#
loop_
_entity_poly.entity_id
_entity_poly.type
_entity_poly.pdbx_seq_one_letter_code
_entity_poly.pdbx_strand_id
1 'polypeptide(L)'
;MKRNLFTRIVAAFVACIATTAVAWADEVTDWNETLFRTALVAATSPLNMSRVSALVQAAVFDAVNGIDRKYTPIHVPPNAAPGASRRAAAVQAAYVMLGKHYGTGGLFVTTQQGVLNARRDVALAVIAADDSAQSITDGVNWGTLVANEIWNWRLTDGFNLLPPSYIGSTAIGQWRQTPNAPAAGTSTPGVGYPQYFNMPTWSGAASNQFDPGPPPALSSARYLADYNEVKTMGSQNSPLRTPDQT
;
A
#
# COMPACT_ATOMS: atom_id res chain seq x y z
N MET A 1 -48.74 34.92 -3.64
CA MET A 1 -47.86 34.27 -2.63
C MET A 1 -47.12 33.01 -3.10
N LYS A 2 -47.64 32.19 -4.03
CA LYS A 2 -47.00 30.90 -4.41
C LYS A 2 -45.78 31.00 -5.35
N ARG A 3 -45.64 32.08 -6.13
CA ARG A 3 -44.53 32.25 -7.11
C ARG A 3 -43.17 32.54 -6.47
N ASN A 4 -43.15 33.19 -5.31
CA ASN A 4 -41.91 33.55 -4.59
C ASN A 4 -41.31 32.37 -3.80
N LEU A 5 -42.09 31.33 -3.52
CA LEU A 5 -41.62 30.14 -2.81
C LEU A 5 -40.87 29.20 -3.75
N PHE A 6 -41.35 29.06 -5.00
CA PHE A 6 -40.71 28.21 -6.01
C PHE A 6 -39.34 28.75 -6.45
N THR A 7 -39.22 30.06 -6.65
CA THR A 7 -37.93 30.71 -7.00
C THR A 7 -36.90 30.59 -5.87
N ARG A 8 -37.34 30.62 -4.60
CA ARG A 8 -36.46 30.45 -3.43
C ARG A 8 -35.99 29.00 -3.25
N ILE A 9 -36.85 28.02 -3.57
CA ILE A 9 -36.50 26.59 -3.50
C ILE A 9 -35.51 26.22 -4.61
N VAL A 10 -35.69 26.74 -5.83
CA VAL A 10 -34.75 26.50 -6.94
C VAL A 10 -33.39 27.17 -6.68
N ALA A 11 -33.37 28.38 -6.11
CA ALA A 11 -32.11 29.05 -5.74
C ALA A 11 -31.36 28.30 -4.62
N ALA A 12 -32.08 27.72 -3.64
CA ALA A 12 -31.48 26.89 -2.59
C ALA A 12 -30.93 25.56 -3.14
N PHE A 13 -31.59 24.95 -4.13
CA PHE A 13 -31.11 23.73 -4.77
C PHE A 13 -29.87 23.95 -5.65
N VAL A 14 -29.77 25.09 -6.35
CA VAL A 14 -28.58 25.46 -7.14
C VAL A 14 -27.40 25.84 -6.23
N ALA A 15 -27.66 26.45 -5.08
CA ALA A 15 -26.61 26.77 -4.09
C ALA A 15 -26.04 25.52 -3.39
N CYS A 16 -26.84 24.46 -3.18
CA CYS A 16 -26.36 23.21 -2.60
C CYS A 16 -25.56 22.31 -3.56
N ILE A 17 -25.66 22.52 -4.88
CA ILE A 17 -24.86 21.78 -5.87
C ILE A 17 -23.50 22.46 -6.12
N ALA A 18 -23.35 23.73 -5.76
CA ALA A 18 -22.09 24.48 -5.88
C ALA A 18 -21.12 24.26 -4.70
N THR A 19 -21.47 23.44 -3.71
CA THR A 19 -20.59 23.06 -2.59
C THR A 19 -20.27 21.57 -2.61
N THR A 20 -20.05 20.98 -3.78
CA THR A 20 -19.02 19.94 -3.82
C THR A 20 -17.73 20.70 -3.52
N ALA A 21 -17.32 20.73 -2.25
CA ALA A 21 -15.93 20.98 -1.94
C ALA A 21 -15.16 20.06 -2.89
N VAL A 22 -14.41 20.64 -3.83
CA VAL A 22 -13.35 19.90 -4.48
C VAL A 22 -12.57 19.34 -3.30
N ALA A 23 -12.65 18.02 -3.07
CA ALA A 23 -11.81 17.42 -2.06
C ALA A 23 -10.40 17.65 -2.60
N TRP A 24 -9.69 18.64 -2.07
CA TRP A 24 -8.28 18.79 -2.32
C TRP A 24 -7.68 17.51 -1.75
N ALA A 25 -7.29 16.59 -2.64
CA ALA A 25 -6.46 15.49 -2.25
C ALA A 25 -5.23 16.11 -1.57
N ASP A 26 -5.01 15.80 -0.30
CA ASP A 26 -3.80 16.23 0.38
C ASP A 26 -2.63 15.40 -0.15
N GLU A 27 -1.41 15.87 0.07
CA GLU A 27 -0.20 15.25 -0.47
C GLU A 27 -0.09 13.76 -0.11
N VAL A 28 -0.61 13.34 1.05
CA VAL A 28 -0.58 11.91 1.44
C VAL A 28 -1.46 11.09 0.51
N THR A 29 -2.67 11.56 0.20
CA THR A 29 -3.60 10.84 -0.69
C THR A 29 -3.09 10.78 -2.14
N ASP A 30 -2.52 11.86 -2.65
CA ASP A 30 -1.93 11.91 -4.00
C ASP A 30 -0.73 10.95 -4.15
N TRP A 31 0.12 10.91 -3.13
CA TRP A 31 1.28 10.01 -3.12
C TRP A 31 0.90 8.56 -2.83
N ASN A 32 -0.20 8.31 -2.11
CA ASN A 32 -0.78 6.98 -1.98
C ASN A 32 -1.35 6.48 -3.32
N GLU A 33 -2.03 7.33 -4.09
CA GLU A 33 -2.44 6.98 -5.46
C GLU A 33 -1.22 6.69 -6.34
N THR A 34 -0.17 7.51 -6.25
CA THR A 34 1.09 7.31 -6.98
C THR A 34 1.76 5.99 -6.62
N LEU A 35 1.76 5.60 -5.34
CA LEU A 35 2.20 4.29 -4.87
C LEU A 35 1.46 3.16 -5.59
N PHE A 36 0.13 3.14 -5.57
CA PHE A 36 -0.63 2.06 -6.23
C PHE A 36 -0.46 2.04 -7.74
N ARG A 37 -0.38 3.21 -8.39
CA ARG A 37 -0.11 3.30 -9.83
C ARG A 37 1.27 2.75 -10.20
N THR A 38 2.31 3.12 -9.44
CA THR A 38 3.67 2.63 -9.69
C THR A 38 3.77 1.13 -9.47
N ALA A 39 3.13 0.61 -8.43
CA ALA A 39 3.09 -0.82 -8.15
C ALA A 39 2.35 -1.62 -9.24
N LEU A 40 1.25 -1.09 -9.77
CA LEU A 40 0.49 -1.71 -10.86
C LEU A 40 1.34 -1.80 -12.14
N VAL A 41 2.01 -0.71 -12.53
CA VAL A 41 2.91 -0.68 -13.70
C VAL A 41 4.07 -1.66 -13.53
N ALA A 42 4.58 -1.81 -12.32
CA ALA A 42 5.64 -2.76 -11.99
C ALA A 42 5.16 -4.22 -11.81
N ALA A 43 3.85 -4.48 -11.98
CA ALA A 43 3.23 -5.79 -11.69
C ALA A 43 3.62 -6.35 -10.31
N THR A 44 3.65 -5.47 -9.30
CA THR A 44 4.03 -5.84 -7.93
C THR A 44 3.00 -6.83 -7.39
N SER A 45 3.45 -7.97 -6.87
CA SER A 45 2.54 -8.97 -6.31
C SER A 45 1.77 -8.39 -5.11
N PRO A 46 0.50 -8.81 -4.89
CA PRO A 46 -0.29 -8.32 -3.77
C PRO A 46 0.41 -8.47 -2.41
N LEU A 47 1.18 -9.55 -2.22
CA LEU A 47 1.92 -9.77 -0.98
C LEU A 47 3.10 -8.78 -0.83
N ASN A 48 3.84 -8.53 -1.92
CA ASN A 48 4.89 -7.51 -1.93
C ASN A 48 4.33 -6.11 -1.69
N MET A 49 3.12 -5.84 -2.20
CA MET A 49 2.44 -4.56 -2.02
C MET A 49 2.22 -4.22 -0.54
N SER A 50 1.92 -5.20 0.32
CA SER A 50 1.76 -4.98 1.76
C SER A 50 3.03 -4.40 2.40
N ARG A 51 4.21 -4.93 2.02
CA ARG A 51 5.50 -4.42 2.53
C ARG A 51 5.84 -3.05 1.97
N VAL A 52 5.70 -2.87 0.66
CA VAL A 52 5.97 -1.58 -0.02
C VAL A 52 5.10 -0.47 0.60
N SER A 53 3.81 -0.74 0.78
CA SER A 53 2.87 0.21 1.38
C SER A 53 3.27 0.55 2.82
N ALA A 54 3.64 -0.44 3.63
CA ALA A 54 4.06 -0.19 5.00
C ALA A 54 5.32 0.69 5.08
N LEU A 55 6.31 0.47 4.22
CA LEU A 55 7.53 1.31 4.15
C LEU A 55 7.21 2.76 3.77
N VAL A 56 6.43 2.94 2.70
CA VAL A 56 6.04 4.27 2.23
C VAL A 56 5.24 5.00 3.30
N GLN A 57 4.22 4.35 3.87
CA GLN A 57 3.34 5.00 4.84
C GLN A 57 4.03 5.24 6.19
N ALA A 58 4.95 4.38 6.62
CA ALA A 58 5.76 4.64 7.81
C ALA A 58 6.68 5.86 7.61
N ALA A 59 7.32 5.98 6.45
CA ALA A 59 8.16 7.13 6.11
C ALA A 59 7.34 8.42 6.03
N VAL A 60 6.18 8.41 5.37
CA VAL A 60 5.29 9.58 5.29
C VAL A 60 4.78 9.96 6.68
N PHE A 61 4.35 8.99 7.49
CA PHE A 61 3.86 9.24 8.85
C PHE A 61 4.93 9.89 9.72
N ASP A 62 6.13 9.30 9.83
CA ASP A 62 7.20 9.86 10.65
C ASP A 62 7.72 11.19 10.10
N ALA A 63 7.65 11.44 8.79
CA ALA A 63 8.05 12.70 8.19
C ALA A 63 7.10 13.84 8.61
N VAL A 64 5.79 13.62 8.52
CA VAL A 64 4.79 14.60 8.94
C VAL A 64 4.78 14.75 10.47
N ASN A 65 4.78 13.63 11.19
CA ASN A 65 4.78 13.61 12.65
C ASN A 65 6.08 14.19 13.24
N GLY A 66 7.19 14.13 12.50
CA GLY A 66 8.45 14.74 12.89
C GLY A 66 8.41 16.27 13.00
N ILE A 67 7.46 16.88 12.30
CA ILE A 67 7.18 18.33 12.31
C ILE A 67 6.03 18.65 13.28
N ASP A 68 4.92 17.91 13.21
CA ASP A 68 3.73 18.14 14.03
C ASP A 68 3.88 17.70 15.49
N ARG A 69 4.69 16.67 15.74
CA ARG A 69 4.97 16.08 17.05
C ARG A 69 3.71 15.66 17.82
N LYS A 70 2.70 15.16 17.11
CA LYS A 70 1.38 14.83 17.68
C LYS A 70 1.28 13.39 18.20
N TYR A 71 2.02 12.48 17.58
CA TYR A 71 1.93 11.04 17.85
C TYR A 71 3.30 10.46 18.22
N THR A 72 3.29 9.25 18.78
CA THR A 72 4.52 8.46 18.93
C THR A 72 5.04 8.08 17.55
N PRO A 73 6.32 8.36 17.23
CA PRO A 73 6.91 7.96 15.96
C PRO A 73 6.97 6.43 15.84
N ILE A 74 6.91 5.92 14.62
CA ILE A 74 7.11 4.49 14.32
C ILE A 74 8.58 4.13 14.53
N HIS A 75 9.49 4.98 14.05
CA HIS A 75 10.92 4.74 14.15
C HIS A 75 11.72 6.03 14.33
N VAL A 76 11.48 7.06 13.51
CA VAL A 76 12.33 8.25 13.46
C VAL A 76 11.78 9.32 14.44
N PRO A 77 12.52 9.68 15.50
CA PRO A 77 12.05 10.67 16.46
C PRO A 77 11.88 12.06 15.84
N PRO A 78 10.95 12.89 16.36
CA PRO A 78 10.70 14.21 15.80
C PRO A 78 11.88 15.16 16.02
N ASN A 79 12.55 15.55 14.93
CA ASN A 79 13.67 16.48 14.95
C ASN A 79 13.70 17.43 13.73
N ALA A 80 12.54 17.67 13.12
CA ALA A 80 12.46 18.59 11.99
C ALA A 80 12.75 20.04 12.41
N ALA A 81 13.36 20.80 11.49
CA ALA A 81 13.60 22.23 11.68
C ALA A 81 12.28 22.97 11.96
N PRO A 82 12.25 23.93 12.91
CA PRO A 82 11.05 24.73 13.16
C PRO A 82 10.58 25.42 11.88
N GLY A 83 9.29 25.27 11.54
CA GLY A 83 8.71 25.86 10.34
C GLY A 83 8.93 25.07 9.05
N ALA A 84 9.52 23.87 9.10
CA ALA A 84 9.59 22.97 7.95
C ALA A 84 8.19 22.61 7.41
N SER A 85 8.06 22.54 6.09
CA SER A 85 6.80 22.22 5.43
C SER A 85 6.44 20.74 5.59
N ARG A 86 5.28 20.49 6.22
CA ARG A 86 4.72 19.13 6.37
C ARG A 86 4.38 18.50 5.03
N ARG A 87 3.83 19.32 4.12
CA ARG A 87 3.42 18.92 2.77
C ARG A 87 4.65 18.48 1.99
N ALA A 88 5.71 19.30 1.99
CA ALA A 88 6.97 18.96 1.32
C ALA A 88 7.65 17.72 1.93
N ALA A 89 7.59 17.55 3.26
CA ALA A 89 8.12 16.37 3.94
C ALA A 89 7.38 15.08 3.55
N ALA A 90 6.04 15.11 3.47
CA ALA A 90 5.24 13.97 3.02
C ALA A 90 5.55 13.57 1.57
N VAL A 91 5.54 14.56 0.67
CA VAL A 91 5.89 14.40 -0.76
C VAL A 91 7.26 13.76 -0.90
N GLN A 92 8.26 14.30 -0.20
CA GLN A 92 9.63 13.86 -0.35
C GLN A 92 9.85 12.47 0.26
N ALA A 93 9.25 12.17 1.41
CA ALA A 93 9.37 10.85 2.01
C ALA A 93 8.79 9.75 1.11
N ALA A 94 7.60 9.99 0.54
CA ALA A 94 6.99 9.08 -0.43
C ALA A 94 7.84 8.96 -1.70
N TYR A 95 8.30 10.08 -2.27
CA TYR A 95 9.17 10.10 -3.44
C TYR A 95 10.43 9.24 -3.25
N VAL A 96 11.12 9.38 -2.11
CA VAL A 96 12.33 8.62 -1.82
C VAL A 96 12.02 7.13 -1.68
N MET A 97 10.96 6.73 -0.97
CA MET A 97 10.59 5.31 -0.85
C MET A 97 10.17 4.70 -2.18
N LEU A 98 9.35 5.40 -2.96
CA LEU A 98 8.99 4.95 -4.29
C LEU A 98 10.20 4.87 -5.22
N GLY A 99 11.18 5.77 -5.09
CA GLY A 99 12.45 5.68 -5.82
C GLY A 99 13.27 4.44 -5.45
N LYS A 100 13.32 4.06 -4.16
CA LYS A 100 14.02 2.84 -3.73
C LYS A 100 13.33 1.55 -4.19
N HIS A 101 12.03 1.59 -4.42
CA HIS A 101 11.29 0.46 -4.97
C HIS A 101 11.30 0.44 -6.51
N TYR A 102 10.87 1.52 -7.13
CA TYR A 102 10.52 1.62 -8.55
C TYR A 102 11.35 2.66 -9.31
N GLY A 103 12.38 3.23 -8.70
CA GLY A 103 13.29 4.18 -9.35
C GLY A 103 14.47 3.51 -10.05
N THR A 104 15.43 4.31 -10.49
CA THR A 104 16.67 3.82 -11.09
C THR A 104 17.50 3.08 -10.04
N GLY A 105 17.76 1.78 -10.28
CA GLY A 105 18.47 0.93 -9.32
C GLY A 105 17.62 0.53 -8.11
N GLY A 106 16.30 0.71 -8.18
CA GLY A 106 15.36 0.23 -7.16
C GLY A 106 15.23 -1.29 -7.13
N LEU A 107 14.48 -1.79 -6.15
CA LEU A 107 14.25 -3.24 -5.96
C LEU A 107 13.48 -3.91 -7.12
N PHE A 108 12.63 -3.17 -7.82
CA PHE A 108 11.84 -3.67 -8.94
C PHE A 108 12.42 -3.23 -10.28
N VAL A 109 12.32 -4.11 -11.29
CA VAL A 109 12.99 -3.93 -12.59
C VAL A 109 12.36 -2.84 -13.47
N THR A 110 11.07 -2.55 -13.31
CA THR A 110 10.37 -1.53 -14.10
C THR A 110 10.60 -0.14 -13.50
N THR A 111 11.63 0.55 -13.98
CA THR A 111 11.96 1.91 -13.53
C THR A 111 10.89 2.94 -13.94
N GLN A 112 10.55 3.80 -13.00
CA GLN A 112 9.57 4.89 -13.10
C GLN A 112 10.13 6.21 -12.56
N GLN A 113 11.47 6.33 -12.45
CA GLN A 113 12.13 7.49 -11.85
C GLN A 113 11.72 8.81 -12.51
N GLY A 114 11.59 8.85 -13.85
CA GLY A 114 11.15 10.05 -14.56
C GLY A 114 9.74 10.50 -14.18
N VAL A 115 8.81 9.54 -13.99
CA VAL A 115 7.43 9.82 -13.55
C VAL A 115 7.42 10.32 -12.11
N LEU A 116 8.21 9.70 -11.23
CA LEU A 116 8.33 10.10 -9.83
C LEU A 116 8.92 11.51 -9.71
N ASN A 117 9.94 11.85 -10.51
CA ASN A 117 10.53 13.19 -10.56
C ASN A 117 9.48 14.23 -10.97
N ALA A 118 8.77 14.00 -12.08
CA ALA A 118 7.76 14.93 -12.57
C ALA A 118 6.64 15.16 -11.55
N ARG A 119 6.16 14.10 -10.89
CA ARG A 119 5.13 14.21 -9.84
C ARG A 119 5.62 14.99 -8.62
N ARG A 120 6.84 14.75 -8.17
CA ARG A 120 7.46 15.53 -7.09
C ARG A 120 7.60 17.00 -7.45
N ASP A 121 8.10 17.30 -8.63
CA ASP A 121 8.35 18.68 -9.05
C ASP A 121 7.04 19.46 -9.16
N VAL A 122 5.97 18.83 -9.69
CA VAL A 122 4.61 19.42 -9.68
C VAL A 122 4.09 19.64 -8.27
N ALA A 123 4.21 18.66 -7.37
CA ALA A 123 3.74 18.79 -6.00
C ALA A 123 4.46 19.92 -5.24
N LEU A 124 5.79 20.01 -5.37
CA LEU A 124 6.57 21.08 -4.74
C LEU A 124 6.25 22.46 -5.33
N ALA A 125 5.95 22.56 -6.63
CA ALA A 125 5.51 23.81 -7.24
C ALA A 125 4.15 24.27 -6.71
N VAL A 126 3.21 23.34 -6.46
CA VAL A 126 1.93 23.65 -5.82
C VAL A 126 2.13 24.13 -4.38
N ILE A 127 2.98 23.46 -3.60
CA ILE A 127 3.28 23.84 -2.22
C ILE A 127 3.94 25.24 -2.14
N ALA A 128 4.74 25.61 -3.13
CA ALA A 128 5.38 26.93 -3.23
C ALA A 128 4.41 28.11 -3.38
N ALA A 129 3.11 27.85 -3.61
CA ALA A 129 2.09 28.89 -3.55
C ALA A 129 1.81 29.37 -2.12
N ASP A 130 1.98 28.49 -1.13
CA ASP A 130 1.60 28.74 0.27
C ASP A 130 2.81 28.79 1.22
N ASP A 131 3.84 27.98 0.95
CA ASP A 131 5.00 27.80 1.83
C ASP A 131 6.23 28.55 1.31
N SER A 132 7.08 29.03 2.24
CA SER A 132 8.33 29.70 1.86
C SER A 132 9.36 28.71 1.28
N ALA A 133 10.25 29.19 0.43
CA ALA A 133 11.31 28.37 -0.16
C ALA A 133 12.14 27.65 0.92
N GLN A 134 12.47 28.33 2.02
CA GLN A 134 13.20 27.74 3.14
C GLN A 134 12.39 26.63 3.83
N SER A 135 11.11 26.87 4.10
CA SER A 135 10.21 25.87 4.69
C SER A 135 10.11 24.61 3.83
N ILE A 136 10.04 24.77 2.51
CA ILE A 136 10.03 23.67 1.54
C ILE A 136 11.36 22.91 1.56
N THR A 137 12.49 23.63 1.51
CA THR A 137 13.83 23.01 1.58
C THR A 137 13.99 22.20 2.87
N ASP A 138 13.58 22.74 4.01
CA ASP A 138 13.67 22.04 5.29
C ASP A 138 12.75 20.81 5.33
N GLY A 139 11.54 20.91 4.77
CA GLY A 139 10.62 19.78 4.62
C GLY A 139 11.18 18.68 3.72
N VAL A 140 11.77 19.03 2.58
CA VAL A 140 12.43 18.09 1.66
C VAL A 140 13.62 17.40 2.33
N ASN A 141 14.48 18.15 3.02
CA ASN A 141 15.62 17.59 3.72
C ASN A 141 15.17 16.61 4.83
N TRP A 142 14.16 17.01 5.62
CA TRP A 142 13.59 16.17 6.66
C TRP A 142 12.93 14.90 6.12
N GLY A 143 12.06 15.02 5.10
CA GLY A 143 11.40 13.87 4.48
C GLY A 143 12.40 12.88 3.86
N THR A 144 13.47 13.39 3.25
CA THR A 144 14.56 12.55 2.73
C THR A 144 15.27 11.78 3.84
N LEU A 145 15.60 12.45 4.95
CA LEU A 145 16.22 11.82 6.11
C LEU A 145 15.34 10.71 6.66
N VAL A 146 14.08 11.01 6.98
CA VAL A 146 13.14 10.04 7.58
C VAL A 146 12.99 8.80 6.70
N ALA A 147 12.80 9.02 5.40
CA ALA A 147 12.61 7.91 4.47
C ALA A 147 13.87 7.03 4.37
N ASN A 148 15.06 7.62 4.39
CA ASN A 148 16.31 6.87 4.43
C ASN A 148 16.47 6.07 5.74
N GLU A 149 16.12 6.63 6.89
CA GLU A 149 16.18 5.91 8.17
C GLU A 149 15.21 4.73 8.21
N ILE A 150 13.95 4.93 7.79
CA ILE A 150 12.95 3.84 7.67
C ILE A 150 13.44 2.75 6.72
N TRP A 151 14.01 3.13 5.58
CA TRP A 151 14.58 2.18 4.64
C TRP A 151 15.72 1.37 5.26
N ASN A 152 16.67 2.04 5.90
CA ASN A 152 17.84 1.40 6.51
C ASN A 152 17.42 0.45 7.64
N TRP A 153 16.46 0.85 8.46
CA TRP A 153 15.88 0.01 9.50
C TRP A 153 15.30 -1.29 8.94
N ARG A 154 14.66 -1.23 7.77
CA ARG A 154 13.97 -2.37 7.15
C ARG A 154 14.74 -3.03 6.02
N LEU A 155 15.94 -2.58 5.69
CA LEU A 155 16.74 -3.08 4.56
C LEU A 155 17.10 -4.56 4.73
N THR A 156 17.32 -4.98 5.98
CA THR A 156 17.74 -6.33 6.37
C THR A 156 16.60 -7.13 7.02
N ASP A 157 15.34 -6.74 6.79
CA ASP A 157 14.16 -7.35 7.43
C ASP A 157 13.81 -8.76 6.90
N GLY A 158 14.72 -9.43 6.21
CA GLY A 158 14.51 -10.78 5.67
C GLY A 158 13.77 -10.83 4.34
N PHE A 159 13.29 -9.70 3.80
CA PHE A 159 12.55 -9.69 2.53
C PHE A 159 13.33 -10.29 1.35
N ASN A 160 14.63 -10.00 1.27
CA ASN A 160 15.52 -10.51 0.23
C ASN A 160 16.12 -11.89 0.55
N LEU A 161 15.84 -12.46 1.74
CA LEU A 161 16.28 -13.80 2.11
C LEU A 161 15.26 -14.82 1.62
N LEU A 162 15.39 -15.24 0.36
CA LEU A 162 14.48 -16.20 -0.26
C LEU A 162 14.80 -17.64 0.18
N PRO A 163 13.94 -18.30 0.98
CA PRO A 163 14.10 -19.72 1.28
C PRO A 163 13.91 -20.55 0.01
N PRO A 164 14.39 -21.82 -0.02
CA PRO A 164 14.07 -22.72 -1.11
C PRO A 164 12.55 -22.81 -1.30
N SER A 165 12.07 -22.63 -2.53
CA SER A 165 10.66 -22.75 -2.85
C SER A 165 10.16 -24.16 -2.51
N TYR A 166 9.09 -24.26 -1.73
CA TYR A 166 8.41 -25.54 -1.51
C TYR A 166 7.59 -25.89 -2.76
N ILE A 167 8.00 -26.92 -3.48
CA ILE A 167 7.39 -27.32 -4.77
C ILE A 167 6.20 -28.26 -4.64
N GLY A 168 5.75 -28.55 -3.42
CA GLY A 168 4.65 -29.46 -3.16
C GLY A 168 5.06 -30.93 -3.03
N SER A 169 4.07 -31.80 -2.82
CA SER A 169 4.22 -33.26 -2.76
C SER A 169 3.01 -33.97 -3.35
N THR A 170 3.17 -35.20 -3.85
CA THR A 170 2.05 -36.02 -4.32
C THR A 170 1.26 -36.68 -3.18
N ALA A 171 1.74 -36.58 -1.94
CA ALA A 171 1.06 -37.09 -0.76
C ALA A 171 -0.31 -36.42 -0.51
N ILE A 172 -1.26 -37.20 0.00
CA ILE A 172 -2.61 -36.72 0.32
C ILE A 172 -2.53 -35.58 1.34
N GLY A 173 -3.25 -34.49 1.09
CA GLY A 173 -3.31 -33.32 1.98
C GLY A 173 -2.16 -32.33 1.84
N GLN A 174 -1.10 -32.66 1.11
CA GLN A 174 -0.01 -31.74 0.85
C GLN A 174 -0.36 -30.82 -0.32
N TRP A 175 0.07 -29.56 -0.24
CA TRP A 175 -0.12 -28.60 -1.31
C TRP A 175 0.58 -29.08 -2.59
N ARG A 176 -0.04 -28.82 -3.74
CA ARG A 176 0.47 -29.11 -5.07
C ARG A 176 0.22 -27.92 -5.98
N GLN A 177 1.17 -27.66 -6.86
CA GLN A 177 0.98 -26.67 -7.93
C GLN A 177 -0.22 -27.07 -8.80
N THR A 178 -1.08 -26.11 -9.11
CA THR A 178 -2.22 -26.33 -10.00
C THR A 178 -1.73 -26.53 -11.44
N PRO A 179 -2.41 -27.35 -12.27
CA PRO A 179 -1.97 -27.66 -13.63
C PRO A 179 -1.77 -26.42 -14.53
N ASN A 180 -2.44 -25.32 -14.19
CA ASN A 180 -2.49 -24.08 -14.95
C ASN A 180 -1.35 -23.12 -14.58
N ALA A 181 -0.46 -23.52 -13.65
CA ALA A 181 0.58 -22.67 -13.10
C ALA A 181 1.95 -22.84 -13.80
N PRO A 182 2.79 -21.79 -13.87
CA PRO A 182 2.49 -20.44 -13.41
C PRO A 182 1.51 -19.75 -14.36
N ALA A 183 0.42 -19.22 -13.81
CA ALA A 183 -0.41 -18.28 -14.56
C ALA A 183 0.43 -17.02 -14.83
N ALA A 184 0.20 -16.35 -15.96
CA ALA A 184 0.87 -15.10 -16.26
C ALA A 184 0.70 -14.11 -15.08
N GLY A 185 1.81 -13.63 -14.52
CA GLY A 185 1.81 -12.72 -13.36
C GLY A 185 1.76 -13.38 -11.97
N THR A 186 1.83 -14.71 -11.87
CA THR A 186 2.01 -15.42 -10.59
C THR A 186 3.46 -15.77 -10.33
N SER A 187 3.82 -15.96 -9.05
CA SER A 187 5.18 -16.30 -8.60
C SER A 187 5.73 -17.53 -9.30
N THR A 188 7.06 -17.63 -9.30
CA THR A 188 7.84 -18.82 -9.67
C THR A 188 7.26 -20.12 -9.09
N PRO A 189 7.51 -21.29 -9.71
CA PRO A 189 7.01 -22.58 -9.23
C PRO A 189 7.22 -22.78 -7.71
N GLY A 190 6.19 -23.25 -7.03
CA GLY A 190 6.20 -23.52 -5.58
C GLY A 190 5.37 -22.55 -4.72
N VAL A 191 5.38 -22.77 -3.41
CA VAL A 191 4.65 -21.98 -2.42
C VAL A 191 5.32 -20.62 -2.26
N GLY A 192 4.73 -19.63 -2.93
CA GLY A 192 4.78 -18.19 -2.63
C GLY A 192 6.08 -17.63 -2.05
N TYR A 193 5.93 -16.87 -0.96
CA TYR A 193 6.97 -16.05 -0.34
C TYR A 193 7.19 -16.45 1.13
N PRO A 194 7.81 -17.61 1.41
CA PRO A 194 7.93 -18.16 2.77
C PRO A 194 8.77 -17.28 3.71
N GLN A 195 9.57 -16.35 3.18
CA GLN A 195 10.32 -15.39 4.00
C GLN A 195 9.42 -14.54 4.89
N TYR A 196 8.18 -14.26 4.48
CA TYR A 196 7.27 -13.35 5.20
C TYR A 196 6.98 -13.82 6.62
N PHE A 197 6.97 -15.14 6.86
CA PHE A 197 6.80 -15.68 8.20
C PHE A 197 7.96 -15.32 9.13
N ASN A 198 9.17 -15.17 8.60
CA ASN A 198 10.38 -14.89 9.37
C ASN A 198 10.74 -13.40 9.41
N MET A 199 10.01 -12.54 8.68
CA MET A 199 10.23 -11.10 8.71
C MET A 199 9.78 -10.52 10.06
N PRO A 200 10.48 -9.49 10.58
CA PRO A 200 10.03 -8.80 11.78
C PRO A 200 8.68 -8.12 11.51
N THR A 201 7.78 -8.25 12.48
CA THR A 201 6.47 -7.61 12.48
C THR A 201 6.59 -6.08 12.50
N TRP A 202 5.51 -5.38 12.13
CA TRP A 202 5.41 -3.92 12.27
C TRP A 202 4.81 -3.54 13.62
N SER A 203 3.72 -4.21 14.02
CA SER A 203 2.99 -3.93 15.26
C SER A 203 2.63 -5.18 16.07
N GLY A 204 2.60 -6.36 15.44
CA GLY A 204 2.34 -7.64 16.12
C GLY A 204 3.53 -8.07 16.99
N ALA A 205 3.27 -8.89 18.01
CA ALA A 205 4.31 -9.40 18.89
C ALA A 205 5.16 -10.51 18.23
N ALA A 206 4.55 -11.31 17.34
CA ALA A 206 5.20 -12.40 16.62
C ALA A 206 4.38 -12.78 15.38
N SER A 207 5.01 -13.44 14.40
CA SER A 207 4.36 -13.87 13.15
C SER A 207 3.25 -14.90 13.33
N ASN A 208 3.23 -15.61 14.45
CA ASN A 208 2.22 -16.61 14.81
C ASN A 208 1.22 -16.12 15.87
N GLN A 209 1.19 -14.82 16.18
CA GLN A 209 0.29 -14.25 17.19
C GLN A 209 -1.19 -14.58 16.94
N PHE A 210 -1.59 -14.69 15.68
CA PHE A 210 -2.96 -14.97 15.25
C PHE A 210 -3.08 -16.31 14.51
N ASP A 211 -2.23 -17.29 14.84
CA ASP A 211 -2.31 -18.63 14.25
C ASP A 211 -3.66 -19.30 14.60
N PRO A 212 -4.52 -19.62 13.60
CA PRO A 212 -5.82 -20.25 13.85
C PRO A 212 -5.70 -21.73 14.22
N GLY A 213 -4.49 -22.32 14.20
CA GLY A 213 -4.26 -23.74 14.38
C GLY A 213 -4.39 -24.55 13.09
N PRO A 214 -4.32 -25.88 13.17
CA PRO A 214 -4.35 -26.74 11.99
C PRO A 214 -5.71 -26.70 11.27
N PRO A 215 -5.75 -26.92 9.95
CA PRO A 215 -7.00 -27.02 9.21
C PRO A 215 -7.81 -28.26 9.64
N PRO A 216 -9.12 -28.33 9.31
CA PRO A 216 -9.92 -29.52 9.55
C PRO A 216 -9.28 -30.77 8.94
N ALA A 217 -9.30 -31.88 9.69
CA ALA A 217 -8.78 -33.15 9.20
C ALA A 217 -9.50 -33.56 7.90
N LEU A 218 -8.76 -34.14 6.95
CA LEU A 218 -9.31 -34.52 5.64
C LEU A 218 -10.44 -35.55 5.73
N SER A 219 -10.48 -36.34 6.79
CA SER A 219 -11.53 -37.32 7.09
C SER A 219 -12.74 -36.73 7.82
N SER A 220 -12.68 -35.44 8.19
CA SER A 220 -13.75 -34.80 8.97
C SER A 220 -14.95 -34.44 8.10
N ALA A 221 -16.13 -34.44 8.72
CA ALA A 221 -17.35 -33.96 8.08
C ALA A 221 -17.24 -32.49 7.66
N ARG A 222 -16.47 -31.69 8.42
CA ARG A 222 -16.21 -30.28 8.11
C ARG A 222 -15.45 -30.11 6.80
N TYR A 223 -14.34 -30.84 6.63
CA TYR A 223 -13.56 -30.80 5.39
C TYR A 223 -14.42 -31.21 4.18
N LEU A 224 -15.23 -32.26 4.33
CA LEU A 224 -16.12 -32.72 3.25
C LEU A 224 -17.16 -31.66 2.88
N ALA A 225 -17.74 -30.97 3.86
CA ALA A 225 -18.69 -29.89 3.62
C ALA A 225 -18.02 -28.73 2.87
N ASP A 226 -16.86 -28.25 3.34
CA ASP A 226 -16.10 -27.15 2.73
C ASP A 226 -15.67 -27.49 1.29
N TYR A 227 -15.21 -28.74 1.06
CA TYR A 227 -14.86 -29.22 -0.27
C TYR A 227 -16.05 -29.19 -1.23
N ASN A 228 -17.21 -29.68 -0.79
CA ASN A 228 -18.41 -29.72 -1.64
C ASN A 228 -18.96 -28.32 -1.92
N GLU A 229 -18.88 -27.39 -0.96
CA GLU A 229 -19.22 -25.98 -1.18
C GLU A 229 -18.32 -25.38 -2.27
N VAL A 230 -17.00 -25.45 -2.13
CA VAL A 230 -16.07 -24.91 -3.14
C VAL A 230 -16.26 -25.59 -4.50
N LYS A 231 -16.51 -26.90 -4.54
CA LYS A 231 -16.77 -27.62 -5.79
C LYS A 231 -18.03 -27.12 -6.51
N THR A 232 -19.09 -26.86 -5.75
CA THR A 232 -20.39 -26.47 -6.32
C THR A 232 -20.45 -24.97 -6.63
N MET A 233 -19.99 -24.12 -5.70
CA MET A 233 -19.99 -22.67 -5.82
C MET A 233 -18.80 -22.13 -6.62
N GLY A 234 -17.65 -22.80 -6.61
CA GLY A 234 -16.41 -22.36 -7.27
C GLY A 234 -16.26 -22.79 -8.73
N SER A 235 -17.16 -23.64 -9.26
CA SER A 235 -17.13 -24.04 -10.67
C SER A 235 -17.18 -22.83 -11.60
N GLN A 236 -16.38 -22.79 -12.68
CA GLN A 236 -16.34 -21.67 -13.62
C GLN A 236 -17.76 -21.30 -14.13
N ASN A 237 -18.60 -22.31 -14.38
CA ASN A 237 -19.98 -22.16 -14.85
C ASN A 237 -20.98 -22.68 -13.80
N SER A 238 -20.80 -22.33 -12.53
CA SER A 238 -21.71 -22.76 -11.46
C SER A 238 -23.14 -22.24 -11.71
N PRO A 239 -24.16 -23.11 -11.78
CA PRO A 239 -25.56 -22.68 -11.87
C PRO A 239 -26.13 -22.22 -10.53
N LEU A 240 -25.37 -22.37 -9.43
CA LEU A 240 -25.78 -22.01 -8.08
C LEU A 240 -25.28 -20.63 -7.66
N ARG A 241 -24.22 -20.12 -8.30
CA ARG A 241 -23.80 -18.74 -8.08
C ARG A 241 -24.82 -17.79 -8.69
N THR A 242 -25.22 -16.81 -7.89
CA THR A 242 -25.93 -15.63 -8.38
C THR A 242 -25.00 -14.78 -9.26
N PRO A 243 -25.55 -13.85 -10.07
CA PRO A 243 -24.75 -12.89 -10.81
C PRO A 243 -23.76 -12.12 -9.94
N ASP A 244 -24.18 -11.71 -8.73
CA ASP A 244 -23.33 -10.95 -7.79
C ASP A 244 -22.16 -11.78 -7.21
N GLN A 245 -22.24 -13.12 -7.27
CA GLN A 245 -21.21 -14.03 -6.75
C GLN A 245 -20.14 -14.41 -7.79
N THR A 246 -20.28 -14.00 -9.06
CA THR A 246 -19.35 -14.32 -10.16
C THR A 246 -18.49 -13.12 -10.51
#